data_AF-A0AAW0KKR8-F1
#
_entry.id   AF-A0AAW0KKR8-F1
#
_cell.length_a   1.000
_cell.length_b   1.000
_cell.length_c   1.000
_cell.angle_alpha   90.00
_cell.angle_beta   90.00
_cell.angle_gamma   90.00
#
_symmetry.space_group_name_H-M   'P 1'
#
loop_
_entity.id
_entity.type
_entity.pdbx_description
1 polymer ?
#
loop_
_entity_poly.entity_id
_entity_poly.type
_entity_poly.pdbx_seq_one_letter_code
_entity_poly.pdbx_strand_id
1 'polypeptide(L)'
;MPLVFSLSNPQLSYLFPLLYPPVSGSFRWNVSAGAVRPNPQGSFKYGQITVTDVYVILNRSPELIDGKWRTTLNGISYLPPSTPLTLAQLFNFRGVYKLDFTNKLMNRPPKIDTSLINGTYRGFMEIIFQNNDTTVQSYHLDG
;
A
#
# COMPACT_ATOMS: atom_id res chain seq x y z
N MET A 1 -6.50 11.61 0.20
CA MET A 1 -7.21 10.35 -0.08
C MET A 1 -6.80 9.35 0.99
N PRO A 2 -7.73 8.57 1.55
CA PRO A 2 -7.38 7.56 2.54
C PRO A 2 -6.62 6.41 1.90
N LEU A 3 -5.55 5.94 2.55
CA LEU A 3 -4.77 4.78 2.13
C LEU A 3 -5.44 3.49 2.62
N VAL A 4 -5.59 2.52 1.71
CA VAL A 4 -6.09 1.16 2.00
C VAL A 4 -4.95 0.18 1.71
N PHE A 5 -4.64 -0.68 2.68
CA PHE A 5 -3.70 -1.77 2.49
C PHE A 5 -4.47 -3.05 2.18
N SER A 6 -4.15 -3.71 1.06
CA SER A 6 -4.65 -5.02 0.70
C SER A 6 -3.49 -6.01 0.67
N LEU A 7 -3.64 -7.15 1.37
CA LEU A 7 -2.69 -8.26 1.34
C LEU A 7 -2.95 -9.09 0.08
N SER A 8 -2.00 -9.15 -0.84
CA SER A 8 -2.07 -10.02 -2.02
C SER A 8 -1.27 -11.31 -1.77
N ASN A 9 -1.85 -12.46 -2.13
CA ASN A 9 -1.21 -13.77 -2.01
C ASN A 9 -0.63 -14.16 -3.39
N PRO A 10 0.70 -14.25 -3.58
CA PRO A 10 1.28 -14.51 -4.89
C PRO A 10 1.50 -16.01 -5.06
N GLN A 11 0.57 -16.70 -5.72
CA GLN A 11 0.80 -18.05 -6.23
C GLN A 11 0.26 -18.14 -7.66
N LEU A 12 1.18 -18.12 -8.63
CA LEU A 12 1.26 -18.98 -9.83
C LEU A 12 1.96 -18.24 -10.99
N SER A 13 3.24 -18.55 -11.20
CA SER A 13 3.97 -18.29 -12.44
C SER A 13 4.46 -19.63 -12.98
N TYR A 14 4.19 -19.92 -14.26
CA TYR A 14 4.77 -21.06 -14.97
C TYR A 14 5.40 -20.59 -16.29
N LEU A 15 6.69 -20.92 -16.43
CA LEU A 15 7.57 -20.76 -17.58
C LEU A 15 7.41 -21.94 -18.55
N PHE A 16 7.52 -21.70 -19.86
CA PHE A 16 8.17 -22.61 -20.83
C PHE A 16 8.74 -21.81 -22.03
N PRO A 17 9.98 -22.09 -22.51
CA PRO A 17 10.62 -21.37 -23.61
C PRO A 17 10.67 -22.19 -24.92
N LEU A 18 10.66 -21.52 -26.08
CA LEU A 18 11.17 -22.07 -27.36
C LEU A 18 11.86 -20.98 -28.21
N LEU A 19 12.87 -21.40 -28.96
CA LEU A 19 14.04 -20.67 -29.48
C LEU A 19 13.95 -20.36 -31.00
N TYR A 20 14.72 -19.33 -31.46
CA TYR A 20 15.34 -19.04 -32.80
C TYR A 20 14.91 -17.75 -33.57
N PRO A 21 15.81 -17.13 -34.38
CA PRO A 21 16.91 -16.20 -34.03
C PRO A 21 16.65 -14.74 -34.52
N PRO A 22 17.49 -13.74 -34.16
CA PRO A 22 17.25 -12.34 -34.54
C PRO A 22 17.80 -11.96 -35.92
N VAL A 23 16.99 -11.27 -36.73
CA VAL A 23 17.47 -10.49 -37.87
C VAL A 23 18.05 -9.18 -37.35
N SER A 24 19.32 -8.94 -37.63
CA SER A 24 20.04 -7.70 -37.27
C SER A 24 19.49 -6.52 -38.07
N GLY A 25 18.61 -5.72 -37.45
CA GLY A 25 18.25 -4.38 -37.90
C GLY A 25 18.98 -3.36 -37.03
N SER A 26 19.91 -2.60 -37.61
CA SER A 26 20.63 -1.56 -36.88
C SER A 26 19.66 -0.48 -36.37
N PHE A 27 19.45 -0.40 -35.06
CA PHE A 27 18.79 0.75 -34.44
C PHE A 27 19.74 1.94 -34.50
N ARG A 28 19.43 2.93 -35.34
CA ARG A 28 20.06 4.25 -35.27
C ARG A 28 19.25 5.11 -34.31
N TRP A 29 19.86 5.47 -33.19
CA TRP A 29 19.30 6.45 -32.26
C TRP A 29 19.39 7.85 -32.89
N ASN A 30 18.23 8.44 -33.21
CA ASN A 30 18.10 9.88 -33.38
C ASN A 30 17.84 10.49 -31.99
N VAL A 31 18.82 11.22 -31.43
CA VAL A 31 18.77 11.79 -30.08
C VAL A 31 18.49 13.31 -30.13
N SER A 32 17.58 13.74 -31.02
CA SER A 32 17.08 15.11 -30.99
C SER A 32 16.02 15.27 -29.88
N ALA A 33 16.51 15.73 -28.73
CA ALA A 33 15.86 16.32 -27.55
C ALA A 33 14.32 16.27 -27.42
N GLY A 34 13.83 15.50 -26.45
CA GLY A 34 12.62 15.82 -25.70
C GLY A 34 13.03 16.46 -24.37
N ALA A 35 12.69 17.73 -24.18
CA ALA A 35 12.93 18.60 -23.03
C ALA A 35 13.35 17.90 -21.72
N VAL A 36 14.54 18.30 -21.22
CA VAL A 36 14.89 18.23 -19.79
C VAL A 36 13.67 18.69 -19.00
N ARG A 37 13.01 17.79 -18.27
CA ARG A 37 12.12 18.22 -17.20
C ARG A 37 13.04 18.86 -16.16
N PRO A 38 12.83 20.12 -15.73
CA PRO A 38 13.66 20.77 -14.71
C PRO A 38 13.34 20.21 -13.31
N ASN A 39 13.37 18.89 -13.17
CA ASN A 39 13.48 18.25 -11.87
C ASN A 39 14.78 17.46 -11.90
N PRO A 40 15.85 17.93 -11.22
CA PRO A 40 17.06 17.16 -11.07
C PRO A 40 16.69 15.85 -10.36
N GLN A 41 16.65 14.75 -11.12
CA GLN A 41 16.35 13.42 -10.62
C GLN A 41 17.47 13.02 -9.64
N GLY A 42 17.26 13.32 -8.35
CA GLY A 42 18.27 13.17 -7.29
C GLY A 42 18.42 14.36 -6.32
N SER A 43 17.64 15.45 -6.46
CA SER A 43 17.73 16.62 -5.56
C SER A 43 16.82 16.57 -4.33
N PHE A 44 15.96 15.56 -4.20
CA PHE A 44 15.17 15.37 -2.99
C PHE A 44 16.07 14.87 -1.86
N LYS A 45 16.38 15.77 -0.92
CA LYS A 45 17.13 15.44 0.29
C LYS A 45 16.22 14.74 1.28
N TYR A 46 15.85 13.48 1.00
CA TYR A 46 14.89 12.71 1.81
C TYR A 46 15.19 12.74 3.32
N GLY A 47 16.46 12.71 3.73
CA GLY A 47 16.86 12.80 5.14
C GLY A 47 16.70 14.16 5.82
N GLN A 48 16.39 15.23 5.06
CA GLN A 48 16.09 16.57 5.58
C GLN A 48 14.60 16.91 5.50
N ILE A 49 13.79 15.98 4.99
CA ILE A 49 12.35 16.17 4.89
C ILE A 49 11.71 15.83 6.23
N THR A 50 10.87 16.74 6.73
CA THR A 50 10.11 16.51 7.95
C THR A 50 9.02 15.46 7.71
N VAL A 51 9.17 14.28 8.32
CA VAL A 51 8.14 13.24 8.32
C VAL A 51 6.93 13.75 9.10
N THR A 52 5.77 13.76 8.45
CA THR A 52 4.50 14.21 9.02
C THR A 52 3.91 13.13 9.93
N ASP A 53 3.91 11.88 9.47
CA ASP A 53 3.32 10.75 10.18
C ASP A 53 4.16 9.49 10.01
N VAL A 54 4.29 8.71 11.09
CA VAL A 54 4.97 7.41 11.10
C VAL A 54 3.97 6.34 11.49
N TYR A 55 3.82 5.32 10.62
CA TYR A 55 2.96 4.16 10.85
C TYR A 55 3.81 2.89 10.90
N VAL A 56 3.82 2.22 12.05
CA VAL A 56 4.35 0.86 12.19
C VAL A 56 3.20 -0.11 11.98
N ILE A 57 3.17 -0.74 10.81
CA ILE A 57 2.17 -1.72 10.43
C ILE A 57 2.70 -3.10 10.79
N LEU A 58 2.18 -3.63 11.89
CA LEU A 58 2.51 -4.97 12.36
C LEU A 58 1.51 -5.97 11.80
N ASN A 59 2.04 -6.98 11.12
CA ASN A 59 1.31 -8.15 10.70
C ASN A 59 1.60 -9.36 11.61
N ARG A 60 0.56 -10.18 11.83
CA ARG A 60 0.61 -11.41 12.62
C ARG A 60 0.03 -12.57 11.82
N SER A 61 0.24 -13.78 12.33
CA SER A 61 -0.48 -14.96 11.85
C SER A 61 -1.99 -14.73 11.92
N PRO A 62 -2.79 -15.36 11.03
CA PRO A 62 -4.25 -15.20 11.04
C PRO A 62 -4.85 -15.49 12.42
N GLU A 63 -5.79 -14.66 12.85
CA GLU A 63 -6.48 -14.79 14.13
C GLU A 63 -7.96 -15.12 13.88
N LEU A 64 -8.59 -15.83 14.83
CA LEU A 64 -10.01 -16.18 14.74
C LEU A 64 -10.86 -15.00 15.21
N ILE A 65 -11.60 -14.38 14.28
CA ILE A 65 -12.49 -13.24 14.57
C ILE A 65 -13.88 -13.58 14.04
N ASP A 66 -14.88 -13.53 14.92
CA ASP A 66 -16.27 -13.92 14.63
C ASP A 66 -16.40 -15.30 13.95
N GLY A 67 -15.60 -16.27 14.43
CA GLY A 67 -15.62 -17.65 13.95
C GLY A 67 -14.95 -17.89 12.59
N LYS A 68 -14.29 -16.88 12.01
CA LYS A 68 -13.56 -17.00 10.74
C LYS A 68 -12.10 -16.57 10.91
N TRP A 69 -11.18 -17.32 10.31
CA TRP A 69 -9.76 -16.95 10.23
C TRP A 69 -9.61 -15.69 9.38
N ARG A 70 -8.99 -14.66 9.95
CA ARG A 70 -8.78 -13.36 9.32
C ARG A 70 -7.36 -12.87 9.57
N THR A 71 -6.79 -12.22 8.57
CA THR A 71 -5.55 -11.47 8.71
C THR A 71 -5.86 -10.07 9.21
N THR A 72 -4.95 -9.50 9.99
CA THR A 72 -5.12 -8.16 10.55
C THR A 72 -3.85 -7.34 10.36
N LEU A 73 -4.05 -6.03 10.23
CA LEU A 73 -2.97 -5.04 10.29
C LEU A 73 -3.20 -4.23 11.56
N ASN A 74 -2.22 -4.20 12.48
CA ASN A 74 -2.36 -3.54 13.79
C ASN A 74 -3.62 -3.96 14.58
N GLY A 75 -4.06 -5.21 14.44
CA GLY A 75 -5.25 -5.74 15.10
C GLY A 75 -6.58 -5.31 14.46
N ILE A 76 -6.57 -4.75 13.24
CA ILE A 76 -7.77 -4.44 12.48
C ILE A 76 -7.82 -5.33 11.24
N SER A 77 -8.90 -6.11 11.10
CA SER A 77 -9.28 -6.78 9.86
C SER A 77 -10.13 -5.81 9.04
N TYR A 78 -9.66 -5.44 7.86
CA TYR A 78 -10.39 -4.52 6.99
C TYR A 78 -11.70 -5.15 6.49
N LEU A 79 -12.79 -4.41 6.60
CA LEU A 79 -14.07 -4.74 5.99
C LEU A 79 -14.42 -3.70 4.93
N PRO A 80 -14.60 -4.10 3.66
CA PRO A 80 -15.03 -3.17 2.62
C PRO A 80 -16.46 -2.69 2.95
N PRO A 81 -16.70 -1.38 2.99
CA PRO A 81 -18.03 -0.84 3.21
C PRO A 81 -18.92 -1.07 1.98
N SER A 82 -20.24 -1.05 2.17
CA SER A 82 -21.21 -1.18 1.07
C SER A 82 -21.18 0.02 0.12
N THR A 83 -20.83 1.20 0.64
CA THR A 83 -20.66 2.43 -0.14
C THR A 83 -19.19 2.63 -0.51
N PRO A 84 -18.86 2.88 -1.81
CA PRO A 84 -17.49 3.19 -2.20
C PRO A 84 -16.90 4.39 -1.43
N LEU A 85 -15.66 4.26 -0.94
CA LEU A 85 -15.00 5.26 -0.10
C LEU A 85 -14.89 6.63 -0.77
N THR A 86 -14.63 6.66 -2.08
CA THR A 86 -14.55 7.89 -2.88
C THR A 86 -15.87 8.66 -2.89
N LEU A 87 -16.99 7.96 -3.06
CA LEU A 87 -18.33 8.54 -3.00
C LEU A 87 -18.68 9.00 -1.58
N ALA A 88 -18.36 8.16 -0.59
CA ALA A 88 -18.58 8.51 0.82
C ALA A 88 -17.86 9.80 1.21
N GLN A 89 -16.62 9.98 0.73
CA GLN A 89 -15.85 11.19 0.95
C GLN A 89 -16.40 12.38 0.16
N LEU A 90 -16.75 12.20 -1.11
CA LEU A 90 -17.26 13.29 -1.97
C LEU A 90 -18.57 13.90 -1.43
N PHE A 91 -19.47 13.06 -0.94
CA PHE A 91 -20.78 13.47 -0.41
C PHE A 91 -20.81 13.61 1.11
N ASN A 92 -19.67 13.46 1.79
CA ASN A 92 -19.53 13.54 3.25
C ASN A 92 -20.51 12.62 4.02
N PHE A 93 -20.74 11.41 3.51
CA PHE A 93 -21.56 10.40 4.21
C PHE A 93 -20.85 9.98 5.50
N ARG A 94 -21.52 10.20 6.63
CA ARG A 94 -21.00 9.84 7.95
C ARG A 94 -21.23 8.36 8.23
N GLY A 95 -20.29 7.73 8.93
CA GLY A 95 -20.43 6.35 9.41
C GLY A 95 -20.04 5.25 8.42
N VAL A 96 -19.65 5.59 7.19
CA VAL A 96 -19.17 4.61 6.20
C VAL A 96 -17.77 4.09 6.53
N TYR A 97 -16.91 4.96 7.05
CA TYR A 97 -15.54 4.64 7.45
C TYR A 97 -15.15 5.47 8.68
N LYS A 98 -14.05 5.07 9.31
CA LYS A 98 -13.45 5.77 10.46
C LYS A 98 -12.00 6.12 10.14
N LEU A 99 -11.53 7.26 10.62
CA LEU A 99 -10.14 7.71 10.50
C LEU A 99 -9.36 7.41 11.79
N ASP A 100 -9.58 6.24 12.40
CA ASP A 100 -9.04 5.84 13.70
C ASP A 100 -7.94 4.76 13.59
N PHE A 101 -7.35 4.61 12.40
CA PHE A 101 -6.32 3.61 12.18
C PHE A 101 -5.10 3.94 13.03
N THR A 102 -4.61 2.96 13.78
CA THR A 102 -3.58 3.23 14.78
C THR A 102 -2.19 3.12 14.19
N ASN A 103 -1.36 4.11 14.51
CA ASN A 103 0.04 4.22 14.07
C ASN A 103 0.93 3.08 14.58
N LYS A 104 0.53 2.39 15.63
CA LYS A 104 1.20 1.22 16.20
C LYS A 104 0.17 0.22 16.68
N LEU A 105 0.60 -1.03 16.84
CA LEU A 105 -0.24 -2.05 17.45
C LEU A 105 -0.69 -1.61 18.86
N MET A 106 -1.97 -1.80 19.15
CA MET A 106 -2.52 -1.61 20.49
C MET A 106 -2.75 -2.95 21.18
N ASN A 107 -2.64 -2.97 22.51
CA ASN A 107 -2.91 -4.15 23.33
C ASN A 107 -4.42 -4.35 23.51
N ARG A 108 -5.14 -4.57 22.39
CA ARG A 108 -6.58 -4.84 22.36
C ARG A 108 -6.85 -6.08 21.50
N PRO A 109 -7.97 -6.77 21.73
CA PRO A 109 -8.36 -7.88 20.85
C PRO A 109 -8.54 -7.38 19.41
N PRO A 110 -8.23 -8.23 18.43
CA PRO A 110 -8.44 -7.90 17.03
C PRO A 110 -9.93 -7.65 16.77
N LYS A 111 -10.22 -6.71 15.86
CA LYS A 111 -11.60 -6.40 15.46
C LYS A 111 -11.73 -6.26 13.95
N ILE A 112 -12.94 -6.45 13.45
CA ILE A 112 -13.31 -6.11 12.08
C ILE A 112 -13.74 -4.65 12.06
N ASP A 113 -13.17 -3.83 11.18
CA ASP A 113 -13.58 -2.43 11.04
C ASP A 113 -13.21 -1.86 9.66
N THR A 114 -13.90 -0.78 9.28
CA THR A 114 -13.56 0.03 8.10
C THR A 114 -12.76 1.25 8.56
N SER A 115 -11.55 0.98 9.04
CA SER A 115 -10.62 2.00 9.55
C SER A 115 -9.61 2.38 8.47
N LEU A 116 -9.41 3.68 8.28
CA LEU A 116 -8.57 4.26 7.24
C LEU A 116 -7.49 5.15 7.84
N ILE A 117 -6.33 5.17 7.19
CA ILE A 117 -5.25 6.11 7.50
C ILE A 117 -5.56 7.45 6.84
N ASN A 118 -5.56 8.51 7.64
CA ASN A 118 -5.68 9.86 7.12
C ASN A 118 -4.32 10.32 6.56
N GLY A 119 -4.35 10.92 5.38
CA GLY A 119 -3.16 11.42 4.70
C GLY A 119 -3.23 12.94 4.54
N THR A 120 -2.21 13.64 5.01
CA THR A 120 -2.08 15.09 4.83
C THR A 120 -1.61 15.40 3.41
N TYR A 121 -2.29 16.32 2.71
CA TYR A 121 -1.89 16.73 1.36
C TYR A 121 -0.48 17.34 1.40
N ARG A 122 0.42 16.84 0.54
CA ARG A 122 1.86 17.19 0.54
C ARG A 122 2.60 16.87 1.83
N GLY A 123 2.03 16.00 2.68
CA GLY A 123 2.73 15.42 3.82
C GLY A 123 3.68 14.30 3.40
N PHE A 124 4.65 14.01 4.26
CA PHE A 124 5.55 12.87 4.12
C PHE A 124 5.19 11.82 5.15
N MET A 125 4.76 10.64 4.68
CA MET A 125 4.38 9.54 5.54
C MET A 125 5.44 8.45 5.48
N GLU A 126 5.87 7.97 6.64
CA GLU A 126 6.74 6.81 6.77
C GLU A 126 5.90 5.60 7.19
N ILE A 127 6.01 4.50 6.46
CA ILE A 127 5.30 3.26 6.74
C ILE A 127 6.33 2.15 6.94
N ILE A 128 6.38 1.60 8.15
CA ILE A 128 7.29 0.54 8.56
C ILE A 128 6.48 -0.74 8.66
N PHE A 129 6.72 -1.70 7.76
CA PHE A 129 6.09 -3.01 7.83
C PHE A 129 6.90 -3.93 8.75
N GLN A 130 6.25 -4.43 9.79
CA GLN A 130 6.79 -5.43 10.70
C GLN A 130 6.03 -6.73 10.52
N ASN A 131 6.70 -7.73 9.95
CA ASN A 131 6.12 -9.06 9.80
C ASN A 131 6.61 -9.98 10.93
N ASN A 132 5.71 -10.34 11.84
CA ASN A 132 5.99 -11.30 12.91
C ASN A 132 5.50 -12.71 12.57
N ASP A 133 5.00 -12.94 11.35
CA ASP A 133 4.55 -14.25 10.89
C ASP A 133 5.68 -15.03 10.20
N THR A 134 5.49 -16.34 10.01
CA THR A 134 6.46 -17.21 9.33
C THR A 134 6.38 -17.11 7.81
N THR A 135 5.32 -16.50 7.28
CA THR A 135 5.08 -16.36 5.84
C THR A 135 5.49 -14.98 5.33
N VAL A 136 6.03 -14.91 4.10
CA VAL A 136 6.32 -13.63 3.44
C VAL A 136 5.01 -12.96 3.04
N GLN A 137 4.88 -11.67 3.32
CA GLN A 137 3.73 -10.87 2.92
C GLN A 137 4.11 -9.79 1.91
N SER A 138 3.24 -9.64 0.91
CA SER A 138 3.35 -8.62 -0.12
C SER A 138 2.29 -7.55 0.11
N TYR A 139 2.71 -6.29 0.10
CA TYR A 139 1.83 -5.14 0.24
C TYR A 139 1.77 -4.38 -1.08
N HIS A 140 0.57 -3.98 -1.49
CA HIS A 140 0.35 -3.09 -2.62
C HIS A 140 -0.20 -1.76 -2.12
N LEU A 141 0.34 -0.67 -2.67
CA LEU A 141 -0.10 0.69 -2.39
C LEU A 141 -0.71 1.28 -3.67
N ASP A 142 -2.01 1.54 -3.63
CA ASP A 142 -2.72 2.19 -4.73
C ASP A 142 -2.46 3.71 -4.70
N GLY A 143 -2.21 4.30 -5.88
CA GLY A 143 -1.88 5.73 -6.05
C GLY A 143 -2.81 6.48 -6.99
#